data_AF-A0A838JVL8-F1
#
_entry.id   AF-A0A838JVL8-F1
#
_cell.length_a   1.000
_cell.length_b   1.000
_cell.length_c   1.000
_cell.angle_alpha   90.00
_cell.angle_beta   90.00
_cell.angle_gamma   90.00
#
_symmetry.space_group_name_H-M   'P 1'
#
loop_
_entity.id
_entity.type
_entity.pdbx_description
1 polymer ?
#
loop_
_entity_poly.entity_id
_entity_poly.type
_entity_poly.pdbx_seq_one_letter_code
_entity_poly.pdbx_strand_id
1 'polypeptide(L)'
;MARTFRDGTLGRFLFTGKAPLLRRGFRHNNEEKGRWAMTRVSNLKARAALLVVALLATLLVLALSACGGAGGQEEQAKARSLPLYPTEKPLRPGEYHSVKFKPALSFKVGKGWSNTAEELSDFIELGYEGQTGFITFANVKEVFKPGTTNVVEAPKDLVGWLQHHPYLKTSKPEPVTLGGVRGEQLEVLVDHLPKDPNGYCGSDCLDIAPLSNDEAYFREVNKRRVIVFEDVEGDTVMIWFAAPPDEFDEFAPEAQKVIDSVKWSGS
;
A
#
# COMPACT_ATOMS: atom_id res chain seq x y z
N MET A 1 -36.39 34.18 4.15
CA MET A 1 -36.90 32.99 4.87
C MET A 1 -35.81 32.51 5.80
N ALA A 2 -35.95 32.76 7.10
CA ALA A 2 -35.04 32.33 8.14
C ALA A 2 -35.46 30.94 8.66
N ARG A 3 -34.50 30.05 8.89
CA ARG A 3 -34.68 28.91 9.81
C ARG A 3 -33.45 28.78 10.70
N THR A 4 -33.70 29.03 11.97
CA THR A 4 -32.90 28.72 13.14
C THR A 4 -32.93 27.21 13.42
N PHE A 5 -31.81 26.65 13.88
CA PHE A 5 -31.77 25.32 14.52
C PHE A 5 -31.10 25.44 15.89
N ARG A 6 -31.77 24.89 16.91
CA ARG A 6 -31.41 24.87 18.32
C ARG A 6 -30.57 23.64 18.66
N ASP A 7 -29.54 23.88 19.46
CA ASP A 7 -29.16 23.24 20.74
C ASP A 7 -29.48 21.76 21.01
N GLY A 8 -28.45 21.02 21.45
CA GLY A 8 -28.53 19.59 21.80
C GLY A 8 -27.39 19.16 22.75
N THR A 9 -27.77 18.89 23.99
CA THR A 9 -26.98 18.77 25.22
C THR A 9 -26.16 17.48 25.38
N LEU A 10 -24.99 17.61 26.02
CA LEU A 10 -24.09 16.55 26.53
C LEU A 10 -24.70 15.74 27.69
N GLY A 11 -24.61 14.41 27.62
CA GLY A 11 -24.93 13.48 28.72
C GLY A 11 -23.74 12.56 29.07
N ARG A 12 -23.15 12.76 30.26
CA ARG A 12 -22.20 11.85 30.92
C ARG A 12 -22.95 10.77 31.68
N PHE A 13 -22.56 9.51 31.53
CA PHE A 13 -22.93 8.43 32.46
C PHE A 13 -21.70 7.97 33.27
N LEU A 14 -21.82 8.09 34.59
CA LEU A 14 -20.95 7.48 35.60
C LEU A 14 -21.66 6.20 36.09
N PHE A 15 -20.92 5.08 36.20
CA PHE A 15 -21.35 3.97 37.04
C PHE A 15 -20.23 3.59 38.01
N THR A 16 -20.54 3.80 39.28
CA THR A 16 -19.81 3.33 40.47
C THR A 16 -20.32 1.94 40.86
N GLY A 17 -19.42 1.04 41.28
CA GLY A 17 -19.80 -0.16 42.01
C GLY A 17 -18.59 -0.76 42.74
N LYS A 18 -18.62 -0.75 44.08
CA LYS A 18 -17.58 -1.27 44.98
C LYS A 18 -18.20 -2.24 45.99
N ALA A 19 -17.40 -3.28 46.32
CA ALA A 19 -17.29 -4.00 47.60
C ALA A 19 -18.23 -5.22 47.87
N PRO A 20 -17.99 -6.06 48.92
CA PRO A 20 -16.75 -6.69 49.44
C PRO A 20 -16.93 -8.17 49.93
N LEU A 21 -15.95 -8.70 50.71
CA LEU A 21 -15.99 -9.82 51.72
C LEU A 21 -15.51 -11.21 51.21
N LEU A 22 -14.85 -12.11 51.98
CA LEU A 22 -14.42 -12.21 53.39
C LEU A 22 -13.41 -13.39 53.58
N ARG A 23 -12.45 -13.18 54.49
CA ARG A 23 -11.66 -14.08 55.37
C ARG A 23 -11.79 -15.62 55.27
N ARG A 24 -10.64 -16.32 55.46
CA ARG A 24 -10.31 -17.12 56.67
C ARG A 24 -8.87 -17.65 56.62
N GLY A 25 -8.12 -17.50 57.72
CA GLY A 25 -6.86 -18.21 57.97
C GLY A 25 -7.05 -19.40 58.91
N PHE A 26 -6.00 -20.21 59.13
CA PHE A 26 -5.78 -20.92 60.40
C PHE A 26 -4.32 -21.40 60.54
N ARG A 27 -3.93 -21.59 61.80
CA ARG A 27 -2.59 -21.62 62.41
C ARG A 27 -2.18 -23.06 62.82
N HIS A 28 -0.86 -23.30 62.83
CA HIS A 28 0.01 -24.06 63.77
C HIS A 28 -0.44 -25.33 64.53
N ASN A 29 0.43 -26.37 64.54
CA ASN A 29 1.29 -26.84 65.67
C ASN A 29 2.04 -28.16 65.29
N ASN A 30 3.37 -28.28 65.55
CA ASN A 30 4.09 -29.03 66.63
C ASN A 30 3.75 -30.54 66.72
N GLU A 31 4.63 -31.52 67.02
CA GLU A 31 6.01 -31.64 67.54
C GLU A 31 6.42 -33.15 67.50
N GLU A 32 7.74 -33.44 67.43
CA GLU A 32 8.51 -34.60 68.01
C GLU A 32 8.12 -36.07 67.68
N LYS A 33 8.96 -37.13 67.70
CA LYS A 33 10.31 -37.47 68.21
C LYS A 33 10.69 -38.85 67.63
N GLY A 34 11.98 -39.19 67.49
CA GLY A 34 12.41 -40.60 67.41
C GLY A 34 13.72 -40.91 66.67
N ARG A 35 14.81 -41.05 67.42
CA ARG A 35 16.10 -41.64 67.00
C ARG A 35 15.95 -43.14 66.72
N TRP A 36 16.62 -43.67 65.68
CA TRP A 36 17.42 -44.91 65.72
C TRP A 36 18.43 -44.89 64.56
N ALA A 37 19.71 -45.01 64.90
CA ALA A 37 20.81 -45.12 63.95
C ALA A 37 20.92 -46.56 63.45
N MET A 38 21.21 -46.76 62.14
CA MET A 38 22.25 -47.68 61.70
C MET A 38 22.45 -47.69 60.17
N THR A 39 23.72 -47.48 59.78
CA THR A 39 24.44 -48.18 58.69
C THR A 39 23.88 -48.15 57.26
N ARG A 40 24.57 -47.42 56.36
CA ARG A 40 25.50 -48.00 55.36
C ARG A 40 25.84 -46.95 54.32
N VAL A 41 27.10 -46.55 54.35
CA VAL A 41 27.80 -45.84 53.27
C VAL A 41 27.93 -46.81 52.10
N SER A 42 27.04 -46.78 51.11
CA SER A 42 27.32 -47.24 49.74
C SER A 42 26.18 -46.81 48.80
N ASN A 43 26.53 -46.26 47.63
CA ASN A 43 25.65 -45.95 46.48
C ASN A 43 25.18 -44.50 46.23
N LEU A 44 25.92 -43.46 46.65
CA LEU A 44 25.72 -42.11 46.05
C LEU A 44 26.15 -42.04 44.58
N LYS A 45 27.21 -42.75 44.18
CA LYS A 45 27.74 -42.69 42.80
C LYS A 45 26.81 -43.32 41.75
N ALA A 46 26.08 -44.37 42.11
CA ALA A 46 25.15 -45.04 41.18
C ALA A 46 23.84 -44.23 40.96
N ARG A 47 23.38 -43.49 41.97
CA ARG A 47 22.17 -42.65 41.85
C ARG A 47 22.41 -41.35 41.08
N ALA A 48 23.63 -40.79 41.16
CA ALA A 48 24.01 -39.62 40.37
C ALA A 48 24.11 -39.92 38.86
N ALA A 49 24.64 -41.09 38.49
CA ALA A 49 24.75 -41.49 37.08
C ALA A 49 23.38 -41.70 36.41
N LEU A 50 22.42 -42.30 37.13
CA LEU A 50 21.05 -42.49 36.63
C LEU A 50 20.28 -41.17 36.43
N LEU A 51 20.52 -40.17 37.29
CA LEU A 51 19.90 -38.84 37.15
C LEU A 51 20.47 -38.04 35.97
N VAL A 52 21.78 -38.14 35.70
CA VAL A 52 22.43 -37.44 34.58
C VAL A 52 22.00 -38.03 33.23
N VAL A 53 21.86 -39.35 33.12
CA VAL A 53 21.36 -40.00 31.88
C VAL A 53 19.89 -39.68 31.63
N ALA A 54 19.05 -39.63 32.67
CA ALA A 54 17.64 -39.25 32.54
C ALA A 54 17.45 -37.76 32.17
N LEU A 55 18.32 -36.87 32.65
CA LEU A 55 18.32 -35.45 32.25
C LEU A 55 18.82 -35.23 30.81
N LEU A 56 19.81 -36.00 30.35
CA LEU A 56 20.29 -35.91 28.97
C LEU A 56 19.29 -36.47 27.95
N ALA A 57 18.55 -37.53 28.30
CA ALA A 57 17.51 -38.10 27.44
C ALA A 57 16.30 -37.16 27.29
N THR A 58 15.93 -36.41 28.34
CA THR A 58 14.83 -35.43 28.28
C THR A 58 15.21 -34.15 27.50
N LEU A 59 16.48 -33.72 27.55
CA LEU A 59 16.98 -32.60 26.74
C LEU A 59 17.03 -32.91 25.22
N LEU A 60 17.31 -34.16 24.84
CA LEU A 60 17.30 -34.59 23.42
C LEU A 60 15.89 -34.68 22.81
N VAL A 61 14.86 -35.01 23.61
CA VAL A 61 13.47 -35.04 23.14
C VAL A 61 12.89 -33.63 22.97
N LEU A 62 13.35 -32.66 23.78
CA LEU A 62 12.96 -31.24 23.64
C LEU A 62 13.66 -30.53 22.47
N ALA A 63 14.85 -30.98 22.07
CA ALA A 63 15.56 -30.41 20.91
C ALA A 63 14.98 -30.86 19.56
N LEU A 64 14.31 -32.02 19.50
CA LEU A 64 13.70 -32.55 18.26
C LEU A 64 12.24 -32.12 18.05
N SER A 65 11.60 -31.49 19.05
CA SER A 65 10.23 -30.98 18.95
C SER A 65 10.16 -29.49 18.57
N ALA A 66 11.31 -28.82 18.39
CA ALA A 66 11.39 -27.41 17.99
C ALA A 66 11.58 -27.18 16.47
N CYS A 67 11.55 -28.23 15.64
CA CYS A 67 11.66 -28.11 14.17
C CYS A 67 10.50 -28.79 13.41
N GLY A 68 9.37 -29.01 14.09
CA GLY A 68 8.18 -29.65 13.53
C GLY A 68 6.93 -28.85 13.84
N GLY A 69 6.92 -27.56 13.49
CA GLY A 69 5.78 -26.68 13.75
C GLY A 69 5.68 -25.61 12.67
N ALA A 70 4.55 -25.63 11.97
CA ALA A 70 4.15 -24.68 10.94
C ALA A 70 4.97 -24.74 9.65
N GLY A 71 4.78 -25.84 8.91
CA GLY A 71 4.49 -25.71 7.48
C GLY A 71 3.21 -24.89 7.30
N GLY A 72 3.27 -23.60 7.61
CA GLY A 72 2.42 -22.63 6.97
C GLY A 72 2.86 -22.68 5.52
N GLN A 73 2.08 -23.36 4.69
CA GLN A 73 1.90 -22.86 3.35
C GLN A 73 1.54 -21.39 3.55
N GLU A 74 2.53 -20.51 3.41
CA GLU A 74 2.28 -19.25 2.76
C GLU A 74 1.62 -19.65 1.45
N GLU A 75 0.30 -19.70 1.49
CA GLU A 75 -0.54 -19.61 0.33
C GLU A 75 0.00 -18.37 -0.37
N GLN A 76 0.86 -18.58 -1.39
CA GLN A 76 1.18 -17.56 -2.36
C GLN A 76 -0.19 -17.13 -2.87
N ALA A 77 -0.72 -16.07 -2.26
CA ALA A 77 -2.04 -15.57 -2.57
C ALA A 77 -1.97 -15.17 -4.03
N LYS A 78 -2.51 -16.02 -4.90
CA LYS A 78 -2.49 -15.83 -6.34
C LYS A 78 -3.00 -14.42 -6.62
N ALA A 79 -2.24 -13.65 -7.39
CA ALA A 79 -2.58 -12.27 -7.72
C ALA A 79 -4.04 -12.18 -8.17
N ARG A 80 -4.79 -11.27 -7.55
CA ARG A 80 -6.23 -11.09 -7.82
C ARG A 80 -6.40 -10.23 -9.07
N SER A 81 -7.48 -10.40 -9.81
CA SER A 81 -7.81 -9.45 -10.88
C SER A 81 -8.22 -8.12 -10.26
N LEU A 82 -7.79 -7.00 -10.86
CA LEU A 82 -8.33 -5.69 -10.52
C LEU A 82 -9.84 -5.66 -10.86
N PRO A 83 -10.71 -5.12 -9.99
CA PRO A 83 -12.11 -4.94 -10.34
C PRO A 83 -12.23 -4.05 -11.58
N LEU A 84 -13.05 -4.49 -12.55
CA LEU A 84 -13.23 -3.75 -13.80
C LEU A 84 -13.91 -2.40 -13.61
N TYR A 85 -14.76 -2.26 -12.60
CA TYR A 85 -15.54 -1.04 -12.32
C TYR A 85 -15.24 -0.54 -10.91
N PRO A 86 -15.39 0.78 -10.64
CA PRO A 86 -15.16 1.36 -9.32
C PRO A 86 -15.91 0.59 -8.22
N THR A 87 -15.23 0.33 -7.11
CA THR A 87 -15.84 -0.37 -5.98
C THR A 87 -16.18 0.59 -4.86
N GLU A 88 -17.38 0.46 -4.27
CA GLU A 88 -17.77 1.25 -3.08
C GLU A 88 -16.87 0.99 -1.86
N LYS A 89 -16.25 -0.20 -1.80
CA LYS A 89 -15.37 -0.60 -0.71
C LYS A 89 -13.91 -0.53 -1.15
N PRO A 90 -12.98 -0.17 -0.24
CA PRO A 90 -11.55 -0.26 -0.54
C PRO A 90 -11.14 -1.67 -0.99
N LEU A 91 -10.13 -1.72 -1.86
CA LEU A 91 -9.44 -2.95 -2.23
C LEU A 91 -8.87 -3.62 -0.99
N ARG A 92 -8.90 -4.95 -0.99
CA ARG A 92 -8.25 -5.73 0.07
C ARG A 92 -6.74 -5.70 -0.18
N PRO A 93 -5.89 -5.49 0.84
CA PRO A 93 -4.45 -5.56 0.65
C PRO A 93 -4.00 -6.83 -0.06
N GLY A 94 -2.98 -6.71 -0.90
CA GLY A 94 -2.42 -7.83 -1.68
C GLY A 94 -2.04 -7.45 -3.11
N GLU A 95 -1.68 -8.46 -3.88
CA GLU A 95 -1.28 -8.33 -5.29
C GLU A 95 -2.50 -8.38 -6.22
N TYR A 96 -2.53 -7.45 -7.17
CA TYR A 96 -3.52 -7.32 -8.22
C TYR A 96 -2.86 -7.36 -9.59
N HIS A 97 -3.56 -7.87 -10.60
CA HIS A 97 -3.16 -7.79 -12.00
C HIS A 97 -4.25 -7.11 -12.83
N SER A 98 -3.83 -6.33 -13.82
CA SER A 98 -4.72 -5.76 -14.83
C SER A 98 -5.37 -6.86 -15.67
N VAL A 99 -6.65 -6.69 -15.99
CA VAL A 99 -7.41 -7.58 -16.88
C VAL A 99 -7.43 -7.04 -18.30
N LYS A 100 -7.69 -5.74 -18.46
CA LYS A 100 -7.87 -5.06 -19.75
C LYS A 100 -6.66 -4.23 -20.14
N PHE A 101 -6.02 -3.55 -19.19
CA PHE A 101 -4.92 -2.64 -19.47
C PHE A 101 -3.79 -3.33 -20.24
N LYS A 102 -3.23 -2.61 -21.21
CA LYS A 102 -2.10 -3.03 -22.03
C LYS A 102 -1.00 -1.96 -22.01
N PRO A 103 0.27 -2.34 -21.82
CA PRO A 103 0.78 -3.69 -21.53
C PRO A 103 0.29 -4.21 -20.17
N ALA A 104 0.03 -5.51 -20.06
CA ALA A 104 -0.53 -6.06 -18.83
C ALA A 104 0.49 -5.95 -17.69
N LEU A 105 0.02 -5.62 -16.49
CA LEU A 105 0.86 -5.40 -15.32
C LEU A 105 0.26 -5.99 -14.05
N SER A 106 1.10 -6.22 -13.04
CA SER A 106 0.68 -6.48 -11.67
C SER A 106 1.29 -5.47 -10.71
N PHE A 107 0.61 -5.22 -9.59
CA PHE A 107 1.06 -4.34 -8.52
C PHE A 107 0.46 -4.79 -7.18
N LYS A 108 1.00 -4.29 -6.08
CA LYS A 108 0.51 -4.54 -4.72
C LYS A 108 -0.07 -3.27 -4.15
N VAL A 109 -1.21 -3.41 -3.46
CA VAL A 109 -1.82 -2.32 -2.70
C VAL A 109 -1.85 -2.65 -1.21
N GLY A 110 -1.67 -1.62 -0.40
CA GLY A 110 -1.86 -1.65 1.04
C GLY A 110 -3.34 -1.47 1.43
N LYS A 111 -3.58 -1.05 2.67
CA LYS A 111 -4.90 -0.57 3.11
C LYS A 111 -5.16 0.82 2.50
N GLY A 112 -6.43 1.22 2.39
CA GLY A 112 -6.81 2.58 1.98
C GLY A 112 -6.97 2.79 0.47
N TRP A 113 -6.53 1.84 -0.36
CA TRP A 113 -6.64 1.93 -1.82
C TRP A 113 -8.01 1.51 -2.35
N SER A 114 -8.51 2.19 -3.38
CA SER A 114 -9.70 1.82 -4.16
C SER A 114 -9.42 2.01 -5.66
N ASN A 115 -10.09 1.26 -6.53
CA ASN A 115 -10.14 1.65 -7.94
C ASN A 115 -11.26 2.69 -8.12
N THR A 116 -10.92 3.81 -8.77
CA THR A 116 -11.81 4.99 -8.86
C THR A 116 -12.44 5.16 -10.23
N ALA A 117 -11.92 4.46 -11.24
CA ALA A 117 -12.44 4.44 -12.60
C ALA A 117 -12.64 3.01 -13.12
N GLU A 118 -13.31 2.89 -14.27
CA GLU A 118 -13.33 1.64 -15.03
C GLU A 118 -11.90 1.32 -15.50
N GLU A 119 -11.47 0.06 -15.39
CA GLU A 119 -10.25 -0.38 -16.04
C GLU A 119 -10.46 -0.43 -17.56
N LEU A 120 -9.65 0.33 -18.31
CA LEU A 120 -9.65 0.36 -19.77
C LEU A 120 -8.37 -0.26 -20.33
N SER A 121 -8.29 -0.41 -21.65
CA SER A 121 -7.08 -0.95 -22.31
C SER A 121 -5.86 -0.02 -22.18
N ASP A 122 -6.08 1.26 -21.93
CA ASP A 122 -5.08 2.31 -21.88
C ASP A 122 -5.14 3.11 -20.57
N PHE A 123 -5.95 2.71 -19.59
CA PHE A 123 -6.15 3.47 -18.36
C PHE A 123 -6.44 2.59 -17.13
N ILE A 124 -5.76 2.89 -16.02
CA ILE A 124 -6.08 2.44 -14.66
C ILE A 124 -5.98 3.65 -13.73
N GLU A 125 -6.96 3.84 -12.84
CA GLU A 125 -6.88 4.81 -11.76
C GLU A 125 -7.15 4.18 -10.39
N LEU A 126 -6.27 4.50 -9.43
CA LEU A 126 -6.39 4.12 -8.04
C LEU A 126 -6.46 5.37 -7.16
N GLY A 127 -7.43 5.41 -6.25
CA GLY A 127 -7.53 6.43 -5.21
C GLY A 127 -7.04 5.91 -3.86
N TYR A 128 -6.50 6.81 -3.05
CA TYR A 128 -6.09 6.55 -1.67
C TYR A 128 -6.98 7.32 -0.68
N GLU A 129 -7.32 6.69 0.45
CA GLU A 129 -8.01 7.28 1.62
C GLU A 129 -9.16 8.24 1.31
N GLY A 130 -10.11 7.82 0.48
CA GLY A 130 -11.25 8.67 0.12
C GLY A 130 -10.93 9.74 -0.93
N GLN A 131 -9.96 9.43 -1.80
CA GLN A 131 -9.60 10.23 -2.99
C GLN A 131 -8.78 11.49 -2.68
N THR A 132 -8.00 11.47 -1.60
CA THR A 132 -7.00 12.51 -1.27
C THR A 132 -5.81 12.49 -2.24
N GLY A 133 -5.40 11.30 -2.64
CA GLY A 133 -4.35 11.08 -3.64
C GLY A 133 -4.75 10.03 -4.68
N PHE A 134 -4.19 10.17 -5.88
CA PHE A 134 -4.43 9.27 -7.00
C PHE A 134 -3.14 8.72 -7.58
N ILE A 135 -3.19 7.48 -8.06
CA ILE A 135 -2.23 6.91 -9.01
C ILE A 135 -2.97 6.64 -10.30
N THR A 136 -2.38 7.04 -11.42
CA THR A 136 -2.91 6.76 -12.75
C THR A 136 -1.85 6.07 -13.60
N PHE A 137 -2.24 5.03 -14.32
CA PHE A 137 -1.46 4.39 -15.37
C PHE A 137 -2.14 4.68 -16.70
N ALA A 138 -1.41 5.23 -17.66
CA ALA A 138 -1.92 5.52 -18.99
C ALA A 138 -1.00 4.94 -20.08
N ASN A 139 -1.56 4.23 -21.05
CA ASN A 139 -0.87 3.92 -22.31
C ASN A 139 -1.12 5.08 -23.27
N VAL A 140 -0.10 5.90 -23.52
CA VAL A 140 -0.22 7.18 -24.23
C VAL A 140 0.17 7.01 -25.69
N LYS A 141 -0.84 6.93 -26.57
CA LYS A 141 -0.66 6.82 -28.03
C LYS A 141 -0.76 8.17 -28.74
N GLU A 142 -1.54 9.07 -28.16
CA GLU A 142 -1.84 10.39 -28.67
C GLU A 142 -1.74 11.41 -27.53
N VAL A 143 -1.52 12.66 -27.88
CA VAL A 143 -1.53 13.79 -26.94
C VAL A 143 -2.38 14.93 -27.48
N PHE A 144 -2.85 15.80 -26.60
CA PHE A 144 -3.45 17.05 -27.02
C PHE A 144 -2.34 18.06 -27.39
N LYS A 145 -2.55 18.81 -28.47
CA LYS A 145 -1.69 19.98 -28.74
C LYS A 145 -1.86 20.98 -27.59
N PRO A 146 -0.76 21.49 -27.00
CA PRO A 146 -0.83 22.34 -25.81
C PRO A 146 -1.85 23.48 -25.94
N GLY A 147 -2.75 23.58 -24.97
CA GLY A 147 -3.78 24.64 -24.90
C GLY A 147 -4.95 24.47 -25.87
N THR A 148 -5.09 23.30 -26.49
CA THR A 148 -6.21 22.97 -27.40
C THR A 148 -6.66 21.52 -27.18
N THR A 149 -7.83 21.15 -27.70
CA THR A 149 -8.31 19.75 -27.73
C THR A 149 -7.96 19.02 -29.03
N ASN A 150 -7.06 19.58 -29.84
CA ASN A 150 -6.62 18.93 -31.07
C ASN A 150 -5.69 17.77 -30.76
N VAL A 151 -6.07 16.57 -31.16
CA VAL A 151 -5.29 15.35 -30.95
C VAL A 151 -4.18 15.22 -32.01
N VAL A 152 -3.00 14.77 -31.58
CA VAL A 152 -1.87 14.39 -32.43
C VAL A 152 -1.22 13.12 -31.90
N GLU A 153 -0.46 12.43 -32.75
CA GLU A 153 0.36 11.30 -32.31
C GLU A 153 1.28 11.71 -31.15
N ALA A 154 1.41 10.84 -30.16
CA ALA A 154 2.32 11.07 -29.04
C ALA A 154 3.76 11.17 -29.57
N PRO A 155 4.54 12.17 -29.12
CA PRO A 155 5.94 12.26 -29.48
C PRO A 155 6.70 11.07 -28.92
N LYS A 156 7.70 10.59 -29.67
CA LYS A 156 8.57 9.49 -29.21
C LYS A 156 9.27 9.83 -27.89
N ASP A 157 9.72 11.08 -27.76
CA ASP A 157 10.31 11.64 -26.54
C ASP A 157 9.23 12.36 -25.72
N LEU A 158 8.44 11.58 -24.97
CA LEU A 158 7.34 12.11 -24.17
C LEU A 158 7.85 12.89 -22.95
N VAL A 159 9.02 12.53 -22.42
CA VAL A 159 9.69 13.28 -21.33
C VAL A 159 10.06 14.67 -21.81
N GLY A 160 10.76 14.77 -22.94
CA GLY A 160 11.12 16.03 -23.57
C GLY A 160 9.90 16.85 -23.94
N TRP A 161 8.81 16.23 -24.38
CA TRP A 161 7.54 16.93 -24.61
C TRP A 161 6.98 17.55 -23.33
N LEU A 162 6.96 16.81 -22.21
CA LEU A 162 6.54 17.35 -20.91
C LEU A 162 7.43 18.51 -20.46
N GLN A 163 8.75 18.41 -20.68
CA GLN A 163 9.71 19.46 -20.30
C GLN A 163 9.55 20.75 -21.11
N HIS A 164 9.19 20.64 -22.39
CA HIS A 164 8.97 21.79 -23.28
C HIS A 164 7.51 22.24 -23.33
N HIS A 165 6.63 21.60 -22.56
CA HIS A 165 5.21 21.95 -22.55
C HIS A 165 5.01 23.36 -21.99
N PRO A 166 4.35 24.28 -22.72
CA PRO A 166 4.33 25.71 -22.37
C PRO A 166 3.63 26.03 -21.04
N TYR A 167 2.80 25.11 -20.56
CA TYR A 167 1.99 25.24 -19.34
C TYR A 167 2.53 24.41 -18.17
N LEU A 168 3.63 23.68 -18.36
CA LEU A 168 4.21 22.84 -17.32
C LEU A 168 5.56 23.37 -16.86
N LYS A 169 5.83 23.19 -15.57
CA LYS A 169 7.14 23.31 -14.98
C LYS A 169 7.58 21.94 -14.52
N THR A 170 8.79 21.54 -14.92
CA THR A 170 9.32 20.20 -14.66
C THR A 170 10.64 20.25 -13.90
N SER A 171 10.90 19.23 -13.09
CA SER A 171 12.25 18.97 -12.58
C SER A 171 13.14 18.41 -13.68
N LYS A 172 14.44 18.27 -13.39
CA LYS A 172 15.31 17.44 -14.22
C LYS A 172 14.82 15.98 -14.15
N PRO A 173 14.78 15.24 -15.28
CA PRO A 173 14.47 13.82 -15.29
C PRO A 173 15.54 13.01 -14.56
N GLU A 174 15.09 12.00 -13.84
CA GLU A 174 15.92 11.02 -13.14
C GLU A 174 15.64 9.61 -13.67
N PRO A 175 16.67 8.81 -13.96
CA PRO A 175 16.46 7.45 -14.44
C PRO A 175 15.81 6.59 -13.35
N VAL A 176 14.83 5.78 -13.74
CA VAL A 176 14.18 4.79 -12.87
C VAL A 176 14.08 3.45 -13.58
N THR A 177 13.95 2.38 -12.82
CA THR A 177 13.68 1.05 -13.37
C THR A 177 12.54 0.42 -12.59
N LEU A 178 11.43 0.11 -13.26
CA LEU A 178 10.25 -0.54 -12.67
C LEU A 178 9.91 -1.78 -13.48
N GLY A 179 9.67 -2.89 -12.78
CA GLY A 179 9.37 -4.17 -13.43
C GLY A 179 10.42 -4.61 -14.47
N GLY A 180 11.69 -4.21 -14.31
CA GLY A 180 12.77 -4.51 -15.26
C GLY A 180 12.86 -3.58 -16.47
N VAL A 181 11.91 -2.66 -16.66
CA VAL A 181 11.91 -1.68 -17.76
C VAL A 181 12.51 -0.36 -17.28
N ARG A 182 13.37 0.25 -18.09
CA ARG A 182 13.95 1.56 -17.81
C ARG A 182 12.98 2.66 -18.21
N GLY A 183 12.87 3.69 -17.38
CA GLY A 183 12.10 4.88 -17.67
C GLY A 183 12.74 6.11 -17.04
N GLU A 184 12.04 7.22 -17.11
CA GLU A 184 12.47 8.49 -16.53
C GLU A 184 11.36 9.07 -15.66
N GLN A 185 11.77 9.60 -14.52
CA GLN A 185 10.89 10.19 -13.52
C GLN A 185 11.17 11.68 -13.39
N LEU A 186 10.12 12.47 -13.23
CA LEU A 186 10.21 13.91 -13.02
C LEU A 186 9.06 14.41 -12.15
N GLU A 187 9.31 15.46 -11.39
CA GLU A 187 8.24 16.26 -10.79
C GLU A 187 7.66 17.17 -11.88
N VAL A 188 6.34 17.27 -11.91
CA VAL A 188 5.62 18.12 -12.85
C VAL A 188 4.66 18.99 -12.07
N LEU A 189 4.59 20.27 -12.41
CA LEU A 189 3.59 21.21 -11.91
C LEU A 189 2.95 21.89 -13.10
N VAL A 190 1.67 22.20 -12.99
CA VAL A 190 1.05 23.18 -13.89
C VAL A 190 1.56 24.56 -13.44
N ASP A 191 2.27 25.25 -14.31
CA ASP A 191 2.82 26.58 -14.00
C ASP A 191 1.75 27.66 -14.13
N HIS A 192 0.96 27.57 -15.20
CA HIS A 192 -0.19 28.41 -15.46
C HIS A 192 -1.10 27.73 -16.48
N LEU A 193 -2.40 28.05 -16.45
CA LEU A 193 -3.37 27.52 -17.42
C LEU A 193 -3.44 28.37 -18.69
N PRO A 194 -3.89 27.80 -19.83
CA PRO A 194 -4.26 28.56 -21.01
C PRO A 194 -5.31 29.62 -20.67
N LYS A 195 -5.24 30.81 -21.29
CA LYS A 195 -6.15 31.94 -20.99
C LYS A 195 -7.61 31.65 -21.27
N ASP A 196 -7.87 30.83 -22.29
CA ASP A 196 -9.20 30.38 -22.69
C ASP A 196 -9.22 28.84 -22.65
N PRO A 197 -9.35 28.23 -21.47
CA PRO A 197 -9.34 26.78 -21.34
C PRO A 197 -10.61 26.22 -21.98
N ASN A 198 -10.52 25.78 -23.23
CA ASN A 198 -11.55 25.05 -23.95
C ASN A 198 -11.35 23.53 -23.82
N GLY A 199 -10.79 23.11 -22.68
CA GLY A 199 -10.40 21.75 -22.37
C GLY A 199 -11.57 20.86 -21.97
N TYR A 200 -11.36 19.54 -21.97
CA TYR A 200 -12.35 18.58 -21.50
C TYR A 200 -12.42 18.57 -19.96
N CYS A 201 -11.27 18.67 -19.30
CA CYS A 201 -11.19 18.54 -17.86
C CYS A 201 -11.76 19.75 -17.08
N GLY A 202 -11.96 20.91 -17.74
CA GLY A 202 -12.51 22.13 -17.15
C GLY A 202 -11.51 23.31 -17.10
N SER A 203 -11.72 24.22 -16.14
CA SER A 203 -10.97 25.49 -16.05
C SER A 203 -9.85 25.50 -15.03
N ASP A 204 -9.67 24.44 -14.24
CA ASP A 204 -8.70 24.29 -13.15
C ASP A 204 -7.65 23.20 -13.43
N CYS A 205 -7.49 22.84 -14.70
CA CYS A 205 -6.70 21.70 -15.14
C CYS A 205 -6.24 21.87 -16.59
N LEU A 206 -5.30 21.01 -16.98
CA LEU A 206 -4.68 20.99 -18.28
C LEU A 206 -4.85 19.59 -18.89
N ASP A 207 -5.52 19.50 -20.04
CA ASP A 207 -5.59 18.23 -20.79
C ASP A 207 -4.22 17.85 -21.33
N ILE A 208 -3.86 16.58 -21.19
CA ILE A 208 -2.56 16.03 -21.59
C ILE A 208 -2.72 15.05 -22.76
N ALA A 209 -3.58 14.05 -22.61
CA ALA A 209 -3.81 13.04 -23.64
C ALA A 209 -5.26 12.55 -23.65
N PRO A 210 -5.85 12.30 -24.83
CA PRO A 210 -7.09 11.54 -24.90
C PRO A 210 -6.82 10.08 -24.52
N LEU A 211 -7.77 9.47 -23.81
CA LEU A 211 -7.80 8.05 -23.51
C LEU A 211 -9.13 7.46 -23.99
N SER A 212 -9.25 6.14 -24.05
CA SER A 212 -10.37 5.46 -24.75
C SER A 212 -11.77 5.98 -24.40
N ASN A 213 -12.07 6.18 -23.11
CA ASN A 213 -13.34 6.77 -22.63
C ASN A 213 -13.08 7.80 -21.51
N ASP A 214 -11.88 8.35 -21.46
CA ASP A 214 -11.41 9.25 -20.39
C ASP A 214 -10.37 10.21 -20.98
N GLU A 215 -9.79 11.05 -20.14
CA GLU A 215 -8.69 11.93 -20.50
C GLU A 215 -7.59 11.89 -19.42
N ALA A 216 -6.33 11.88 -19.85
CA ALA A 216 -5.25 12.23 -18.96
C ALA A 216 -5.23 13.75 -18.81
N TYR A 217 -5.40 14.26 -17.59
CA TYR A 217 -5.31 15.69 -17.30
C TYR A 217 -4.56 15.95 -16.00
N PHE A 218 -3.93 17.13 -15.91
CA PHE A 218 -3.21 17.58 -14.72
C PHE A 218 -3.97 18.75 -14.08
N ARG A 219 -4.47 18.54 -12.85
CA ARG A 219 -5.05 19.63 -12.04
C ARG A 219 -3.98 20.63 -11.63
N GLU A 220 -4.31 21.91 -11.71
CA GLU A 220 -3.40 23.02 -11.39
C GLU A 220 -2.91 22.95 -9.95
N VAL A 221 -3.81 22.63 -9.02
CA VAL A 221 -3.54 22.65 -7.59
C VAL A 221 -2.65 21.50 -7.11
N ASN A 222 -2.47 20.44 -7.90
CA ASN A 222 -1.81 19.22 -7.41
C ASN A 222 -0.30 19.25 -7.64
N LYS A 223 0.46 18.84 -6.62
CA LYS A 223 1.83 18.36 -6.82
C LYS A 223 1.75 16.95 -7.41
N ARG A 224 2.63 16.65 -8.37
CA ARG A 224 2.66 15.34 -9.01
C ARG A 224 4.07 14.89 -9.35
N ARG A 225 4.24 13.56 -9.33
CA ARG A 225 5.40 12.88 -9.88
C ARG A 225 4.94 12.04 -11.06
N VAL A 226 5.63 12.18 -12.17
CA VAL A 226 5.36 11.49 -13.43
C VAL A 226 6.54 10.56 -13.72
N ILE A 227 6.24 9.38 -14.22
CA ILE A 227 7.19 8.38 -14.68
C ILE A 227 6.79 7.98 -16.08
N VAL A 228 7.72 8.06 -17.02
CA VAL A 228 7.52 7.72 -18.42
C VAL A 228 8.37 6.52 -18.79
N PHE A 229 7.75 5.53 -19.42
CA PHE A 229 8.40 4.40 -20.05
C PHE A 229 8.08 4.44 -21.54
N GLU A 230 9.07 4.67 -22.40
CA GLU A 230 8.85 4.80 -23.85
C GLU A 230 8.67 3.45 -24.55
N ASP A 231 9.15 2.36 -23.94
CA ASP A 231 9.12 1.01 -24.52
C ASP A 231 8.82 -0.04 -23.44
N VAL A 232 7.54 -0.23 -23.15
CA VAL A 232 7.02 -1.39 -22.43
C VAL A 232 6.33 -2.28 -23.46
N GLU A 233 6.99 -3.34 -23.90
CA GLU A 233 6.46 -4.24 -24.95
C GLU A 233 6.06 -3.50 -26.25
N GLY A 234 6.74 -2.41 -26.60
CA GLY A 234 6.45 -1.57 -27.75
C GLY A 234 5.41 -0.47 -27.53
N ASP A 235 4.86 -0.33 -26.32
CA ASP A 235 3.95 0.76 -25.94
C ASP A 235 4.65 1.82 -25.07
N THR A 236 4.18 3.07 -25.14
CA THR A 236 4.58 4.15 -24.23
C THR A 236 3.60 4.23 -23.06
N VAL A 237 4.12 4.05 -21.83
CA VAL A 237 3.32 4.12 -20.60
C VAL A 237 3.75 5.31 -19.76
N MET A 238 2.79 6.15 -19.40
CA MET A 238 2.95 7.23 -18.44
C MET A 238 2.22 6.86 -17.15
N ILE A 239 2.95 6.84 -16.04
CA ILE A 239 2.40 6.62 -14.71
C ILE A 239 2.57 7.91 -13.93
N TRP A 240 1.57 8.36 -13.20
CA TRP A 240 1.74 9.48 -12.28
C TRP A 240 0.97 9.27 -11.00
N PHE A 241 1.43 9.95 -9.96
CA PHE A 241 0.67 10.09 -8.74
C PHE A 241 0.65 11.54 -8.28
N ALA A 242 -0.50 11.96 -7.77
CA ALA A 242 -0.79 13.36 -7.51
C ALA A 242 -1.72 13.51 -6.31
N ALA A 243 -1.52 14.60 -5.57
CA ALA A 243 -2.34 15.02 -4.44
C ALA A 243 -2.19 16.54 -4.25
N PRO A 244 -3.06 17.17 -3.45
CA PRO A 244 -2.85 18.54 -2.98
C PRO A 244 -1.47 18.70 -2.31
N PRO A 245 -0.81 19.88 -2.39
CA PRO A 245 0.58 20.02 -1.95
C PRO A 245 0.78 19.79 -0.45
N ASP A 246 -0.24 20.09 0.35
CA ASP A 246 -0.27 19.88 1.80
C ASP A 246 -0.47 18.42 2.21
N GLU A 247 -0.96 17.58 1.30
CA GLU A 247 -1.16 16.13 1.49
C GLU A 247 -0.12 15.28 0.76
N PHE A 248 0.56 15.85 -0.24
CA PHE A 248 1.43 15.11 -1.15
C PHE A 248 2.59 14.41 -0.44
N ASP A 249 3.25 15.07 0.51
CA ASP A 249 4.43 14.50 1.16
C ASP A 249 4.07 13.32 2.10
N GLU A 250 2.82 13.27 2.59
CA GLU A 250 2.28 12.12 3.34
C GLU A 250 1.80 11.01 2.40
N PHE A 251 1.16 11.36 1.29
CA PHE A 251 0.65 10.42 0.30
C PHE A 251 1.75 9.75 -0.54
N ALA A 252 2.78 10.51 -0.95
CA ALA A 252 3.79 10.06 -1.91
C ALA A 252 4.52 8.77 -1.50
N PRO A 253 4.90 8.56 -0.22
CA PRO A 253 5.47 7.29 0.23
C PRO A 253 4.53 6.09 0.05
N GLU A 254 3.22 6.24 0.27
CA GLU A 254 2.25 5.16 0.06
C GLU A 254 2.05 4.89 -1.43
N ALA A 255 1.99 5.93 -2.25
CA ALA A 255 1.94 5.78 -3.69
C ALA A 255 3.18 5.06 -4.24
N GLN A 256 4.37 5.46 -3.77
CA GLN A 256 5.63 4.87 -4.20
C GLN A 256 5.70 3.38 -3.90
N LYS A 257 5.12 2.89 -2.79
CA LYS A 257 5.05 1.44 -2.50
C LYS A 257 4.27 0.66 -3.57
N VAL A 258 3.21 1.26 -4.12
CA VAL A 258 2.45 0.65 -5.23
C VAL A 258 3.31 0.65 -6.48
N ILE A 259 3.92 1.79 -6.83
CA ILE A 259 4.79 1.96 -8.00
C ILE A 259 5.98 0.99 -7.98
N ASP A 260 6.68 0.88 -6.85
CA ASP A 260 7.85 0.00 -6.67
C ASP A 260 7.49 -1.50 -6.79
N SER A 261 6.21 -1.83 -6.64
CA SER A 261 5.71 -3.21 -6.74
C SER A 261 5.29 -3.60 -8.16
N VAL A 262 5.30 -2.67 -9.11
CA VAL A 262 4.87 -2.89 -10.49
C VAL A 262 5.75 -3.93 -11.17
N LYS A 263 5.09 -4.86 -11.85
CA LYS A 263 5.71 -5.85 -12.74
C LYS A 263 4.96 -5.87 -14.06
N TRP A 264 5.69 -5.91 -15.17
CA TRP A 264 5.10 -6.06 -16.51
C TRP A 264 4.95 -7.54 -16.85
N SER A 265 3.87 -7.90 -17.53
CA SER A 265 3.55 -9.29 -17.86
C SER A 265 4.15 -9.69 -19.20
N GLY A 266 5.44 -10.03 -19.22
CA GLY A 266 6.15 -10.41 -20.45
C GLY A 266 7.63 -10.01 -20.48
N SER A 267 8.09 -9.30 -19.46
CA SER A 267 9.48 -8.89 -19.22
C SER A 267 10.35 -10.00 -18.62
#